data_AF-A0A355UH16-F1
#
_entry.id   AF-A0A355UH16-F1
#
_cell.length_a   1.000
_cell.length_b   1.000
_cell.length_c   1.000
_cell.angle_alpha   90.00
_cell.angle_beta   90.00
_cell.angle_gamma   90.00
#
_symmetry.space_group_name_H-M   'P 1'
#
loop_
_entity.id
_entity.type
_entity.pdbx_description
1 polymer ?
#
loop_
_entity_poly.entity_id
_entity_poly.type
_entity_poly.pdbx_seq_one_letter_code
_entity_poly.pdbx_strand_id
1 'polypeptide(L)'
;MAFEGNRWFDLRRWRIAKNELTQAFHGLRIILDGASMVEGQYDVLTQKFKIVIIDNIAGIPSPYFDEKHYYLPIGLSRTTNNNNLVENPGYK
;
A
#
# COMPACT_ATOMS: atom_id res chain seq x y z
N MET A 1 -8.66 12.31 -4.24
CA MET A 1 -8.69 11.41 -3.07
C MET A 1 -7.44 10.55 -2.89
N ALA A 2 -6.51 10.48 -3.86
CA ALA A 2 -5.20 9.85 -3.61
C ALA A 2 -4.40 10.70 -2.59
N PHE A 3 -3.65 10.04 -1.70
CA PHE A 3 -2.81 10.68 -0.65
C PHE A 3 -3.55 11.52 0.41
N GLU A 4 -4.86 11.35 0.55
CA GLU A 4 -5.71 12.09 1.51
C GLU A 4 -6.22 11.19 2.65
N GLY A 5 -5.60 10.02 2.86
CA GLY A 5 -6.01 9.05 3.90
C GLY A 5 -7.29 8.26 3.62
N ASN A 6 -8.06 8.63 2.58
CA ASN A 6 -9.34 7.99 2.26
C ASN A 6 -9.23 6.51 1.86
N ARG A 7 -8.16 6.13 1.14
CA ARG A 7 -8.00 4.77 0.60
C ARG A 7 -8.04 3.70 1.70
N TRP A 8 -7.53 4.00 2.89
CA TRP A 8 -7.59 3.09 4.04
C TRP A 8 -9.04 2.78 4.46
N PHE A 9 -9.89 3.80 4.53
CA PHE A 9 -11.29 3.64 4.90
C PHE A 9 -12.12 3.05 3.76
N ASP A 10 -11.86 3.45 2.52
CA ASP A 10 -12.55 2.94 1.32
C ASP A 10 -12.38 1.44 1.16
N LEU A 11 -11.15 0.94 1.22
CA LEU A 11 -10.86 -0.50 1.11
C LEU A 11 -11.54 -1.31 2.22
N ARG A 12 -11.63 -0.73 3.43
CA ARG A 12 -12.24 -1.39 4.59
C ARG A 12 -13.75 -1.40 4.51
N ARG A 13 -14.40 -0.27 4.19
CA ARG A 13 -15.87 -0.18 4.07
C ARG A 13 -16.41 -0.97 2.88
N TRP A 14 -15.64 -1.09 1.80
CA TRP A 14 -15.98 -1.91 0.64
C TRP A 14 -15.70 -3.40 0.83
N ARG A 15 -15.06 -3.81 1.94
CA ARG A 15 -14.71 -5.21 2.20
C ARG A 15 -13.82 -5.85 1.14
N ILE A 16 -12.88 -5.07 0.59
CA ILE A 16 -11.90 -5.56 -0.41
C ILE A 16 -10.45 -5.47 0.06
N ALA A 17 -10.18 -4.84 1.21
CA ALA A 17 -8.83 -4.70 1.78
C ALA A 17 -8.02 -6.00 1.82
N LYS A 18 -8.61 -7.14 2.19
CA LYS A 18 -7.91 -8.43 2.19
C LYS A 18 -7.32 -8.80 0.83
N ASN A 19 -8.10 -8.66 -0.24
CA ASN A 19 -7.65 -9.00 -1.58
C ASN A 19 -6.70 -7.93 -2.15
N GLU A 20 -6.99 -6.66 -1.87
CA GLU A 20 -6.27 -5.51 -2.44
C GLU A 20 -4.92 -5.24 -1.75
N LEU A 21 -4.80 -5.54 -0.45
CA LEU A 21 -3.60 -5.25 0.36
C LEU A 21 -2.75 -6.49 0.66
N THR A 22 -3.26 -7.71 0.44
CA THR A 22 -2.48 -8.95 0.58
C THR A 22 -1.75 -9.28 -0.72
N GLN A 23 -0.92 -8.36 -1.16
CA GLN A 23 -0.10 -8.53 -2.34
C GLN A 23 1.11 -7.61 -2.29
N ALA A 24 2.17 -8.03 -2.95
CA ALA A 24 3.23 -7.10 -3.28
C ALA A 24 2.84 -6.25 -4.49
N PHE A 25 3.20 -4.97 -4.45
CA PHE A 25 2.99 -4.08 -5.58
C PHE A 25 4.21 -4.06 -6.50
N HIS A 26 4.03 -3.39 -7.64
CA HIS A 26 5.09 -3.14 -8.61
C HIS A 26 5.62 -1.72 -8.43
N GLY A 27 6.91 -1.55 -8.72
CA GLY A 27 7.55 -0.25 -8.86
C GLY A 27 7.88 0.05 -10.31
N LEU A 28 8.12 1.32 -10.60
CA LEU A 28 8.66 1.78 -11.86
C LEU A 28 10.11 2.22 -11.65
N ARG A 29 11.01 1.73 -12.50
CA ARG A 29 12.37 2.29 -12.63
C ARG A 29 12.52 2.89 -14.00
N ILE A 30 12.85 4.18 -14.02
CA ILE A 30 13.14 4.93 -15.23
C ILE A 30 14.66 5.06 -15.33
N ILE A 31 15.22 4.56 -16.43
CA ILE A 31 16.66 4.61 -16.71
C ILE A 31 16.84 5.54 -17.90
N LEU A 32 17.53 6.67 -17.68
CA LEU A 32 17.81 7.64 -18.73
C LEU A 32 18.91 7.13 -19.65
N ASP A 33 18.73 7.33 -20.96
CA ASP A 33 19.82 7.16 -21.92
C ASP A 33 20.64 8.45 -21.97
N GLY A 34 21.75 8.46 -21.24
CA GLY A 34 22.64 9.63 -21.15
C GLY A 34 23.15 10.12 -22.50
N ALA A 35 23.30 9.23 -23.50
CA ALA A 35 23.74 9.61 -24.84
C ALA A 35 22.67 10.40 -25.62
N SER A 36 21.39 10.24 -25.25
CA SER A 36 20.28 11.00 -25.82
C SER A 36 20.01 12.33 -25.11
N MET A 37 20.75 12.63 -24.04
CA MET A 37 20.56 13.81 -23.21
C MET A 37 21.64 14.85 -23.52
N VAL A 38 21.23 16.08 -23.80
CA VAL A 38 22.14 17.24 -23.95
C VAL A 38 21.76 18.27 -22.89
N GLU A 39 22.73 18.72 -22.10
CA GLU A 39 22.50 19.70 -21.04
C GLU A 39 21.87 20.99 -21.62
N GLY A 40 20.79 21.44 -20.99
CA GLY A 40 20.05 22.63 -21.44
C GLY A 40 19.17 22.42 -22.68
N GLN A 41 19.14 21.23 -23.28
CA GLN A 41 18.25 20.89 -24.40
C GLN A 41 17.31 19.75 -24.02
N TYR A 42 16.05 20.12 -23.78
CA TYR A 42 14.98 19.19 -23.42
C TYR A 42 14.02 19.01 -24.59
N ASP A 43 14.12 17.88 -25.28
CA ASP A 43 13.24 17.52 -26.38
C ASP A 43 12.67 16.11 -26.20
N VAL A 44 11.35 16.05 -26.05
CA VAL A 44 10.59 14.81 -25.82
C VAL A 44 10.65 13.83 -27.00
N LEU A 45 11.02 14.28 -28.20
CA LEU A 45 11.10 13.45 -29.40
C LEU A 45 12.45 12.74 -29.54
N THR A 46 13.51 13.30 -28.97
CA THR A 46 14.89 12.80 -29.12
C THR A 46 15.43 12.14 -27.87
N GLN A 47 14.96 12.57 -26.69
CA GLN A 47 15.36 12.00 -25.41
C GLN A 47 14.76 10.62 -25.20
N LYS A 48 15.62 9.66 -24.82
CA LYS A 48 15.25 8.26 -24.65
C LYS A 48 15.37 7.85 -23.19
N PHE A 49 14.47 6.96 -22.79
CA PHE A 49 14.52 6.30 -21.49
C PHE A 49 14.02 4.87 -21.62
N LYS A 50 14.54 4.00 -20.76
CA LYS A 50 14.05 2.65 -20.57
C LYS A 50 13.18 2.60 -19.32
N ILE A 51 11.97 2.09 -19.48
CA ILE A 51 11.10 1.75 -18.36
C ILE A 51 11.37 0.30 -17.96
N VAL A 52 11.56 0.05 -16.68
CA VAL A 52 11.64 -1.28 -16.09
C VAL A 52 10.57 -1.40 -15.01
N ILE A 53 9.75 -2.43 -15.08
CA ILE A 53 8.84 -2.81 -14.00
C ILE A 53 9.67 -3.58 -12.97
N ILE A 54 9.64 -3.13 -11.72
CA ILE A 54 10.22 -3.85 -10.59
C ILE A 54 9.10 -4.63 -9.92
N ASP A 55 9.19 -5.94 -9.97
CA ASP A 55 8.27 -6.83 -9.26
C ASP A 55 8.59 -6.83 -7.76
N ASN A 56 7.55 -7.03 -6.95
CA ASN A 56 7.63 -7.15 -5.50
C ASN A 56 8.48 -6.06 -4.81
N ILE A 57 7.99 -4.82 -4.84
CA ILE A 57 8.63 -3.72 -4.09
C ILE A 57 8.37 -3.76 -2.58
N ALA A 58 7.55 -4.71 -2.11
CA ALA A 58 7.16 -4.81 -0.71
C ALA A 58 8.12 -5.67 0.14
N GLY A 59 9.03 -6.41 -0.50
CA GLY A 59 10.02 -7.25 0.18
C GLY A 59 9.46 -8.58 0.69
N ILE A 60 10.16 -9.14 1.67
CA ILE A 60 9.80 -10.41 2.33
C ILE A 60 9.72 -10.16 3.85
N PRO A 61 8.63 -10.57 4.53
CA PRO A 61 7.44 -11.23 3.97
C PRO A 61 6.59 -10.25 3.16
N SER A 62 5.81 -10.80 2.22
CA SER A 62 4.82 -9.99 1.52
C SER A 62 3.79 -9.45 2.52
N PRO A 63 3.31 -8.21 2.33
CA PRO A 63 2.29 -7.63 3.17
C PRO A 63 1.00 -8.45 3.07
N TYR A 64 0.28 -8.51 4.18
CA TYR A 64 -0.98 -9.23 4.26
C TYR A 64 -2.01 -8.43 5.07
N PHE A 65 -3.28 -8.69 4.77
CA PHE A 65 -4.41 -8.10 5.46
C PHE A 65 -5.44 -9.19 5.76
N ASP A 66 -5.56 -9.57 7.03
CA ASP A 66 -6.52 -10.58 7.49
C ASP A 66 -7.91 -10.00 7.77
N GLU A 67 -8.92 -10.86 7.87
CA GLU A 67 -10.30 -10.47 8.22
C GLU A 67 -10.39 -9.67 9.52
N LYS A 68 -9.56 -10.00 10.52
CA LYS A 68 -9.52 -9.26 11.79
C LYS A 68 -9.12 -7.79 11.59
N HIS A 69 -8.24 -7.47 10.63
CA HIS A 69 -7.73 -6.12 10.38
C HIS A 69 -8.81 -5.14 9.87
N TYR A 70 -10.01 -5.62 9.52
CA TYR A 70 -11.15 -4.74 9.27
C TYR A 70 -11.59 -3.98 10.51
N TYR A 71 -11.22 -4.40 11.71
CA TYR A 71 -11.48 -3.71 12.98
C TYR A 71 -10.16 -3.49 13.74
N LEU A 72 -10.07 -2.39 14.49
CA LEU A 72 -8.93 -2.18 15.37
C LEU A 72 -9.17 -2.92 16.69
N PRO A 73 -8.14 -3.50 17.32
CA PRO A 73 -8.30 -4.08 18.65
C PRO A 73 -8.73 -2.99 19.65
N ILE A 74 -9.67 -3.34 20.53
CA ILE A 74 -10.13 -2.49 21.63
C ILE A 74 -9.08 -2.52 22.75
N GLY A 75 -8.54 -3.69 23.03
CA GLY A 75 -7.43 -3.93 23.95
C GLY A 75 -7.89 -4.29 25.37
N LEU A 76 -7.09 -5.16 26.00
CA LEU A 76 -7.39 -5.76 27.31
C LEU A 76 -7.73 -4.72 28.38
N SER A 77 -6.98 -3.61 28.46
CA SER A 77 -7.20 -2.60 29.50
C SER A 77 -8.60 -1.97 29.47
N ARG A 78 -9.25 -1.92 28.30
CA ARG A 78 -10.59 -1.35 28.15
C ARG A 78 -11.66 -2.41 28.39
N THR A 79 -11.47 -3.62 27.86
CA THR A 79 -12.42 -4.73 28.02
C THR A 79 -12.46 -5.23 29.47
N THR A 80 -11.34 -5.21 30.20
CA THR A 80 -11.32 -5.59 31.63
C THR A 80 -11.97 -4.54 32.54
N ASN A 81 -11.98 -3.27 32.13
CA ASN A 81 -12.58 -2.19 32.91
C ASN A 81 -14.11 -2.10 32.71
N ASN A 82 -14.64 -2.68 31.63
CA ASN A 82 -16.06 -2.68 31.32
C ASN A 82 -16.48 -4.03 30.75
N ASN A 83 -17.12 -4.86 31.57
CA ASN A 83 -17.57 -6.20 31.18
C ASN A 83 -18.63 -6.21 30.06
N ASN A 84 -19.25 -5.08 29.73
CA ASN A 84 -20.18 -4.96 28.60
C ASN A 84 -19.45 -4.67 27.27
N LEU A 85 -18.16 -4.32 27.31
CA LEU A 85 -17.36 -4.04 26.14
C LEU A 85 -16.67 -5.32 25.66
N VAL A 86 -17.24 -5.93 24.61
CA VAL A 86 -16.70 -7.13 23.97
C VAL A 86 -15.65 -6.74 22.92
N GLU A 87 -14.56 -7.50 22.85
CA GLU A 87 -13.49 -7.30 21.88
C GLU A 87 -13.96 -7.52 20.43
N ASN A 88 -13.31 -6.84 19.48
CA ASN A 88 -13.56 -7.01 18.06
C ASN A 88 -13.13 -8.41 17.56
N PRO A 89 -13.80 -8.95 16.52
CA PRO A 89 -13.54 -10.30 16.03
C PRO A 89 -12.07 -10.54 15.64
N GLY A 90 -11.53 -11.68 16.08
CA GLY A 90 -10.15 -12.09 15.77
C GLY A 90 -9.07 -11.47 16.66
N TYR A 91 -9.47 -10.69 17.67
CA TYR A 91 -8.59 -10.19 18.74
C TYR A 91 -8.97 -10.83 20.08
N LYS A 92 -8.00 -10.92 21.00
CA LYS A 92 -8.15 -11.50 22.35
C LYS A 92 -7.56 -10.55 23.38
#